data_AF-A0A2S8F1L7-F1
#
_entry.id   AF-A0A2S8F1L7-F1
#
_cell.length_a   1.000
_cell.length_b   1.000
_cell.length_c   1.000
_cell.angle_alpha   90.00
_cell.angle_beta   90.00
_cell.angle_gamma   90.00
#
_symmetry.space_group_name_H-M   'P 1'
#
loop_
_entity.id
_entity.type
_entity.pdbx_description
1 polymer ?
#
loop_
_entity_poly.entity_id
_entity_poly.type
_entity_poly.pdbx_seq_one_letter_code
_entity_poly.pdbx_strand_id
1 'polypeptide(L)'
;MSSLFCIIDDKHVPIYRILWISDVPHFCGEDDCQCEGRYEVRLEQGESLWTNREERDEVLKVLEKWHTGDDLDAGGPDSENWS
;
A
#
# COMPACT_ATOMS: atom_id res chain seq x y z
N MET A 1 -6.78 -15.55 -0.24
CA MET A 1 -6.94 -14.58 -1.34
C MET A 1 -6.50 -13.23 -0.85
N SER A 2 -5.31 -12.80 -1.25
CA SER A 2 -4.88 -11.41 -1.11
C SER A 2 -5.84 -10.48 -1.86
N SER A 3 -6.30 -9.41 -1.21
CA SER A 3 -7.16 -8.40 -1.85
C SER A 3 -6.40 -7.71 -2.98
N LEU A 4 -7.07 -7.43 -4.10
CA LEU A 4 -6.53 -6.62 -5.20
C LEU A 4 -6.53 -5.11 -4.89
N PHE A 5 -7.19 -4.71 -3.81
CA PHE A 5 -7.37 -3.32 -3.40
C PHE A 5 -6.81 -3.10 -1.99
N CYS A 6 -6.21 -1.93 -1.78
CA CYS A 6 -5.98 -1.35 -0.46
C CYS A 6 -6.89 -0.13 -0.26
N ILE A 7 -7.14 0.27 1.00
CA ILE A 7 -7.86 1.51 1.31
C ILE A 7 -6.85 2.62 1.55
N ILE A 8 -7.02 3.75 0.88
CA ILE A 8 -6.21 4.96 1.08
C ILE A 8 -7.17 6.15 1.06
N ASP A 9 -7.24 6.93 2.15
CA ASP A 9 -8.11 8.12 2.22
C ASP A 9 -9.56 7.80 1.77
N ASP A 10 -10.13 6.76 2.38
CA ASP A 10 -11.47 6.19 2.09
C ASP A 10 -11.69 5.67 0.65
N LYS A 11 -10.64 5.51 -0.15
CA LYS A 11 -10.73 5.02 -1.54
C LYS A 11 -10.22 3.59 -1.65
N HIS A 12 -10.93 2.75 -2.39
CA HIS A 12 -10.43 1.44 -2.79
C HIS A 12 -9.46 1.62 -3.97
N VAL A 13 -8.18 1.48 -3.71
CA VAL A 13 -7.10 1.69 -4.69
C VAL A 13 -6.59 0.34 -5.17
N PRO A 14 -6.63 0.06 -6.49
CA PRO A 14 -5.99 -1.14 -7.02
C PRO A 14 -4.48 -1.09 -6.80
N ILE A 15 -3.93 -2.14 -6.20
CA ILE A 15 -2.51 -2.21 -5.81
C ILE A 15 -1.58 -1.98 -7.01
N TYR A 16 -1.93 -2.56 -8.16
CA TYR A 16 -1.14 -2.46 -9.39
C TYR A 16 -1.06 -1.04 -9.99
N ARG A 17 -1.87 -0.08 -9.51
CA ARG A 17 -1.81 1.32 -9.97
C ARG A 17 -0.89 2.19 -9.12
N ILE A 18 -0.33 1.67 -8.03
CA ILE A 18 0.59 2.42 -7.16
C ILE A 18 1.98 2.40 -7.80
N LEU A 19 2.55 3.59 -8.03
CA LEU A 19 3.90 3.76 -8.59
C LEU A 19 4.96 3.82 -7.49
N TRP A 20 4.75 4.64 -6.46
CA TRP A 20 5.64 4.76 -5.32
C TRP A 20 4.93 5.37 -4.12
N ILE A 21 5.53 5.19 -2.95
CA ILE A 21 5.03 5.68 -1.66
C ILE A 21 6.15 6.49 -1.03
N SER A 22 5.86 7.71 -0.57
CA SER A 22 6.86 8.54 0.09
C SER A 22 7.25 7.96 1.46
N ASP A 23 8.55 7.97 1.76
CA ASP A 23 9.02 7.57 3.10
C ASP A 23 8.98 8.73 4.10
N VAL A 24 8.92 9.96 3.59
CA VAL A 24 8.80 11.18 4.39
C VAL A 24 7.47 11.88 4.10
N PRO A 25 6.89 12.55 5.10
CA PRO A 25 5.72 13.39 4.89
C PRO A 25 6.07 14.63 4.04
N HIS A 26 5.07 15.18 3.36
CA HIS A 26 5.21 16.38 2.56
C HIS A 26 5.34 17.63 3.42
N PHE A 27 6.32 18.45 3.06
CA PHE A 27 6.54 19.77 3.65
C PHE A 27 6.96 20.76 2.57
N CYS A 28 6.05 21.62 2.13
CA CYS A 28 6.30 22.65 1.12
C CYS A 28 6.32 24.07 1.69
N GLY A 29 5.70 24.31 2.86
CA GLY A 29 5.62 25.63 3.48
C GLY A 29 4.62 26.60 2.85
N GLU A 30 3.79 26.15 1.92
CA GLU A 30 2.70 26.96 1.35
C GLU A 30 1.51 27.03 2.33
N ASP A 31 1.01 28.24 2.58
CA ASP A 31 -0.03 28.49 3.59
C ASP A 31 -1.38 27.79 3.28
N ASP A 32 -1.66 27.50 2.02
CA ASP A 32 -2.89 26.86 1.56
C ASP A 32 -2.76 25.34 1.35
N CYS A 33 -1.58 24.76 1.63
CA CYS A 33 -1.34 23.33 1.48
C CYS A 33 -2.21 22.51 2.44
N GLN A 34 -3.07 21.65 1.89
CA GLN A 34 -3.91 20.73 2.67
C GLN A 34 -3.25 19.36 2.93
N CYS A 35 -2.05 19.16 2.41
CA CYS A 35 -1.35 17.87 2.43
C CYS A 35 -0.11 17.88 3.33
N GLU A 36 0.19 19.01 3.96
CA GLU A 36 1.35 19.19 4.83
C GLU A 36 1.32 18.14 5.97
N GLY A 37 2.45 17.48 6.21
CA GLY A 37 2.56 16.42 7.21
C GLY A 37 1.96 15.06 6.80
N ARG A 38 1.34 14.95 5.62
CA ARG A 38 0.83 13.67 5.08
C ARG A 38 1.85 13.00 4.17
N TYR A 39 1.73 11.69 4.04
CA TYR A 39 2.56 10.86 3.17
C TYR A 39 1.88 10.73 1.82
N GLU A 40 2.68 10.77 0.76
CA GLU A 40 2.19 10.74 -0.60
C GLU A 40 2.21 9.31 -1.13
N VAL A 41 1.10 8.87 -1.71
CA VAL A 41 1.01 7.66 -2.52
C VAL A 41 0.77 8.08 -3.96
N ARG A 42 1.78 7.89 -4.80
CA ARG A 42 1.69 8.25 -6.22
C ARG A 42 1.06 7.11 -7.00
N LEU A 43 0.01 7.44 -7.75
CA LEU A 43 -0.63 6.54 -8.69
C LEU A 43 -0.11 6.76 -10.11
N GLU A 44 -0.41 5.82 -10.98
CA GLU A 44 -0.28 6.00 -12.42
C GLU A 44 -1.00 7.28 -12.91
N GLN A 45 -0.59 7.81 -14.06
CA GLN A 45 -1.19 8.98 -14.70
C GLN A 45 -1.03 10.30 -13.91
N GLY A 46 -0.17 10.32 -12.90
CA GLY A 46 0.23 11.53 -12.19
C GLY A 46 -0.68 11.92 -11.03
N GLU A 47 -1.66 11.09 -10.67
CA GLU A 47 -2.54 11.30 -9.52
C GLU A 47 -1.81 11.00 -8.21
N SER A 48 -2.12 11.74 -7.14
CA SER A 48 -1.58 11.50 -5.80
C SER A 48 -2.70 11.34 -4.79
N LEU A 49 -2.53 10.37 -3.89
CA LEU A 49 -3.32 10.26 -2.68
C LEU A 49 -2.46 10.60 -1.47
N TRP A 50 -3.10 11.06 -0.41
CA TRP A 50 -2.44 11.58 0.78
C TRP A 50 -2.94 10.86 2.01
N THR A 51 -2.03 10.32 2.80
CA THR A 51 -2.34 9.39 3.87
C THR A 51 -1.55 9.71 5.14
N ASN A 52 -1.96 9.17 6.28
CA ASN A 52 -1.18 9.29 7.51
C ASN A 52 -0.06 8.21 7.54
N ARG A 53 0.80 8.23 8.56
CA ARG A 53 1.92 7.28 8.67
C ARG A 53 1.47 5.83 8.81
N GLU A 54 0.42 5.59 9.59
CA GLU A 54 -0.07 4.24 9.90
C GLU A 54 -0.63 3.59 8.63
N GLU A 55 -1.52 4.29 7.94
CA GLU A 55 -2.06 3.88 6.65
C GLU A 55 -0.95 3.71 5.59
N ARG A 56 0.04 4.61 5.53
CA ARG A 56 1.23 4.47 4.65
C ARG A 56 1.94 3.14 4.88
N ASP A 57 2.19 2.80 6.15
CA ASP A 57 2.84 1.54 6.53
C ASP A 57 1.96 0.33 6.20
N GLU A 58 0.64 0.46 6.27
CA GLU A 58 -0.30 -0.58 5.84
C GLU A 58 -0.29 -0.82 4.32
N VAL A 59 -0.25 0.25 3.52
CA VAL A 59 -0.16 0.13 2.05
C VAL A 59 1.14 -0.59 1.66
N LEU A 60 2.27 -0.28 2.31
CA LEU A 60 3.54 -0.98 2.09
C LEU A 60 3.41 -2.49 2.38
N LYS A 61 2.82 -2.87 3.53
CA LYS A 61 2.61 -4.28 3.87
C LYS A 61 1.73 -5.01 2.86
N VAL A 62 0.68 -4.34 2.36
CA VAL A 62 -0.22 -4.91 1.35
C VAL A 62 0.51 -5.11 0.02
N LEU A 63 1.33 -4.16 -0.41
CA LEU A 63 2.17 -4.27 -1.61
C LEU A 63 3.19 -5.41 -1.49
N GLU A 64 3.88 -5.52 -0.36
CA GLU A 64 4.84 -6.59 -0.10
C GLU A 64 4.15 -7.96 -0.15
N LYS A 65 3.02 -8.11 0.55
CA LYS A 65 2.21 -9.34 0.54
C LYS A 65 1.70 -9.70 -0.86
N TRP A 66 1.30 -8.70 -1.64
CA TRP A 66 0.86 -8.91 -3.02
C TRP A 66 2.01 -9.37 -3.92
N HIS A 67 3.21 -8.80 -3.75
CA HIS A 67 4.40 -9.16 -4.51
C HIS A 67 4.93 -10.57 -4.15
N THR A 68 4.96 -10.93 -2.87
CA THR A 68 5.42 -12.27 -2.45
C THR A 68 4.45 -13.38 -2.84
N GLY A 69 3.21 -13.03 -3.19
CA GLY A 69 2.17 -14.02 -3.49
C GLY A 69 1.78 -14.81 -2.24
N ASP A 70 1.95 -14.23 -1.04
CA ASP A 70 1.66 -14.87 0.24
C ASP A 70 0.14 -15.06 0.47
N ASP A 71 -0.39 -16.01 -0.29
CA ASP A 71 -1.49 -16.91 0.04
C ASP A 71 -0.95 -18.26 0.60
N LEU A 72 0.34 -18.35 0.97
CA LEU A 72 0.99 -19.60 1.40
C LEU A 72 0.77 -20.02 2.86
N ASP A 73 0.06 -19.23 3.67
CA ASP A 73 -0.27 -19.60 5.06
C ASP A 73 -1.78 -19.83 5.31
N ALA A 74 -2.47 -20.37 4.31
CA ALA A 74 -3.77 -21.02 4.51
C ALA A 74 -3.64 -22.54 4.31
N GLY A 75 -2.86 -23.19 5.18
CA GLY A 75 -2.86 -24.62 5.47
C GLY A 75 -3.17 -25.56 4.30
N GLY A 76 -2.16 -25.92 3.51
CA GLY A 76 -2.22 -27.15 2.70
C GLY A 76 -1.83 -28.34 3.58
N PRO A 77 -2.71 -29.31 3.88
CA PRO A 77 -2.26 -30.60 4.36
C PRO A 77 -1.61 -31.28 3.17
N ASP A 78 -0.28 -31.32 3.10
CA ASP A 78 0.52 -32.34 2.38
C ASP A 78 2.02 -31.96 2.40
N SER A 79 2.57 -31.83 3.61
CA SER A 79 3.96 -32.19 3.91
C SER A 79 3.87 -33.08 5.14
N GLU A 80 4.15 -34.38 5.14
CA GLU A 80 5.15 -35.14 4.42
C GLU A 80 4.62 -36.58 4.24
N ASN A 81 4.48 -37.05 3.00
CA ASN A 81 4.64 -38.47 2.70
C ASN A 81 5.64 -38.58 1.56
N TRP A 82 6.92 -38.57 1.93
CA TRP A 82 7.98 -39.06 1.05
C TRP A 82 8.90 -40.01 1.83
N SER A 83 8.65 -41.30 1.60
CA SER A 83 9.45 -42.51 1.93
C SER A 83 9.51 -42.95 3.40
#